data_AF-A0A946MN05-F1
#
_entry.id   AF-A0A946MN05-F1
#
_cell.length_a   1.000
_cell.length_b   1.000
_cell.length_c   1.000
_cell.angle_alpha   90.00
_cell.angle_beta   90.00
_cell.angle_gamma   90.00
#
_symmetry.space_group_name_H-M   'P 1'
#
loop_
_entity.id
_entity.type
_entity.pdbx_description
1 polymer ?
#
loop_
_entity_poly.entity_id
_entity_poly.type
_entity_poly.pdbx_seq_one_letter_code
_entity_poly.pdbx_strand_id
1 'polypeptide(L)' 'VFVGRIRLDNSHPCGLAMWVVADNLRKGAALNAVQIAELLVEMELV' A
#
# COMPACT_ATOMS: atom_id res chain seq x y z
N VAL A 1 0.65 1.88 -5.89
CA VAL A 1 1.72 1.06 -5.28
C VAL A 1 2.12 0.04 -6.32
N PHE A 2 3.42 -0.18 -6.52
CA PHE A 2 3.96 -1.13 -7.49
C PHE A 2 4.61 -2.30 -6.75
N VAL A 3 4.34 -3.52 -7.20
CA VAL A 3 4.84 -4.76 -6.58
C VAL A 3 5.51 -5.61 -7.65
N GLY A 4 6.67 -6.18 -7.33
CA GLY A 4 7.42 -7.07 -8.23
C GLY A 4 8.31 -8.05 -7.46
N ARG A 5 9.13 -8.81 -8.18
CA ARG A 5 10.06 -9.81 -7.62
C ARG A 5 9.39 -10.81 -6.66
N ILE A 6 8.11 -11.12 -6.91
CA ILE A 6 7.30 -12.06 -6.14
C ILE A 6 7.88 -13.46 -6.32
N ARG A 7 8.24 -14.11 -5.22
CA ARG A 7 8.79 -15.48 -5.19
C ARG A 7 8.56 -16.11 -3.83
N LEU A 8 8.56 -17.44 -3.77
CA LEU A 8 8.63 -18.16 -2.49
C LEU A 8 9.94 -17.82 -1.78
N ASP A 9 9.86 -17.62 -0.47
CA ASP A 9 11.04 -17.39 0.35
C ASP A 9 11.74 -18.72 0.66
N ASN A 10 13.07 -18.71 0.65
CA ASN A 10 13.86 -19.93 0.85
C ASN A 10 14.07 -20.26 2.34
N SER A 11 13.71 -19.36 3.25
CA SER A 11 13.99 -19.49 4.70
C SER A 11 12.82 -20.09 5.47
N HIS A 12 11.61 -20.07 4.90
CA HIS A 12 10.40 -20.58 5.55
C HIS A 12 9.45 -21.25 4.55
N PRO A 13 8.90 -22.45 4.85
CA PRO A 13 8.05 -23.20 3.91
C PRO A 13 6.76 -22.46 3.51
N CYS A 14 6.30 -21.52 4.32
CA CYS A 14 5.16 -20.65 4.02
C CYS A 14 5.56 -19.20 3.71
N GLY A 15 6.85 -18.93 3.45
CA GLY A 15 7.36 -17.58 3.24
C GLY A 15 7.19 -17.09 1.80
N LEU A 16 6.95 -15.78 1.64
CA LEU A 16 6.84 -15.11 0.34
C LEU A 16 7.68 -13.83 0.36
N ALA A 17 8.58 -13.68 -0.60
CA ALA A 17 9.41 -12.49 -0.77
C ALA A 17 8.91 -11.67 -1.96
N MET A 18 8.89 -10.35 -1.81
CA MET A 18 8.50 -9.41 -2.86
C MET A 18 9.24 -8.07 -2.71
N TRP A 19 9.20 -7.26 -3.76
CA TRP A 19 9.74 -5.90 -3.79
C TRP A 19 8.61 -4.92 -4.01
N VAL A 20 8.45 -3.96 -3.10
CA VAL A 20 7.35 -2.99 -3.12
C VAL A 20 7.91 -1.58 -3.24
N VAL A 21 7.38 -0.81 -4.18
CA VAL A 21 7.77 0.59 -4.42
C VAL A 21 6.53 1.46 -4.51
N ALA A 22 6.59 2.66 -3.93
CA ALA A 22 5.56 3.68 -4.08
C ALA A 22 6.17 5.08 -4.06
N ASP A 23 5.46 6.04 -4.66
CA ASP A 23 5.73 7.46 -4.48
C ASP A 23 5.40 7.86 -3.03
N ASN A 24 6.42 8.29 -2.29
CA ASN A 24 6.32 8.60 -0.86
C ASN A 24 5.59 9.92 -0.59
N LEU A 25 5.62 10.89 -1.51
CA LEU A 25 4.92 12.16 -1.33
C LEU A 25 3.46 12.06 -1.75
N ARG A 26 3.14 11.26 -2.77
CA ARG A 26 1.76 10.99 -3.18
C ARG A 26 1.14 9.92 -2.30
N LYS A 27 1.33 8.64 -2.61
CA LYS A 27 0.62 7.55 -1.91
C LYS A 27 1.15 7.33 -0.48
N GLY A 28 2.37 7.78 -0.18
CA GLY A 28 2.88 7.79 1.19
C GLY A 28 2.41 8.97 2.05
N ALA A 29 1.87 10.03 1.45
CA ALA A 29 1.42 11.22 2.18
C ALA A 29 0.16 11.85 1.56
N ALA A 30 0.32 12.77 0.60
CA ALA A 30 -0.75 13.68 0.17
C ALA A 30 -1.97 12.96 -0.44
N LEU A 31 -1.74 12.02 -1.37
CA LEU A 31 -2.83 11.26 -1.99
C LEU A 31 -3.54 10.37 -0.96
N ASN A 32 -2.80 9.80 -0.02
CA ASN A 32 -3.42 8.96 1.02
C ASN A 32 -4.29 9.78 1.97
N ALA A 33 -3.87 10.99 2.33
CA ALA A 33 -4.65 11.90 3.16
C ALA A 33 -5.96 12.32 2.47
N VAL A 34 -5.90 12.65 1.18
CA VAL A 34 -7.11 12.97 0.39
C VAL A 34 -8.04 11.77 0.30
N GLN A 35 -7.52 10.56 0.02
CA GLN A 35 -8.35 9.36 -0.04
C GLN A 35 -9.03 9.01 1.29
N ILE A 36 -8.36 9.27 2.41
CA ILE A 36 -9.00 9.13 3.74
C ILE A 36 -10.12 10.16 3.89
N ALA A 37 -9.89 11.41 3.51
CA ALA A 37 -10.91 12.45 3.58
C ALA A 37 -12.13 12.13 2.70
N GLU A 38 -11.92 11.64 1.48
CA GLU A 38 -12.98 11.17 0.58
C GLU A 38 -13.79 10.05 1.23
N LEU A 39 -13.13 9.07 1.85
CA LEU A 39 -13.79 7.97 2.54
C LEU A 39 -14.61 8.44 3.75
N LEU A 40 -14.14 9.44 4.50
CA LEU A 40 -14.90 10.00 5.62
C LEU A 40 -16.21 10.64 5.18
N VAL A 41 -16.20 11.34 4.04
CA VAL A 41 -17.40 11.91 3.43
C VAL A 41 -18.33 10.81 2.94
N GLU A 42 -17.81 9.75 2.31
CA GLU A 42 -18.62 8.60 1.86
C GLU A 42 -19.31 7.87 3.02
N MET A 43 -18.64 7.79 4.17
CA MET A 43 -19.15 7.15 5.38
C MET A 43 -20.04 8.06 6.25
N GLU A 44 -20.34 9.28 5.79
CA GLU A 44 -21.11 10.29 6.55
C GLU A 44 -20.52 10.58 7.94
N LEU A 45 -19.20 10.50 8.07
CA LEU A 45 -18.49 10.80 9.32
C LEU A 45 -18.08 12.27 9.41
N VAL A 46 -18.17 13.01 8.30
CA VAL A 46 -17.98 14.46 8.15
C VAL A 46 -18.96 14.98 7.10
#